data_AF-A0A9E4LA30-F1
#
_entry.id   AF-A0A9E4LA30-F1
#
_cell.length_a   1.000
_cell.length_b   1.000
_cell.length_c   1.000
_cell.angle_alpha   90.00
_cell.angle_beta   90.00
_cell.angle_gamma   90.00
#
_symmetry.space_group_name_H-M   'P 1'
#
loop_
_entity.id
_entity.type
_entity.pdbx_description
1 polymer ?
#
loop_
_entity_poly.entity_id
_entity_poly.type
_entity_poly.pdbx_seq_one_letter_code
_entity_poly.pdbx_strand_id
1 'polypeptide(L)'
;FPNHHPDPTVPENLEQLIGMVKQTGAEIGLAYDGDADRLGVVGPSGRIVWGDELMILFARDILAGHPGAVVVSEVKCSQALFDEVAARGGRPVMWKAGHALLKAKMRETGALQRSPVFCRPLFRL
;
A
#
# COMPACT_ATOMS: atom_id res chain seq x y z
N PHE A 1 24.58 4.94 3.68
CA PHE A 1 23.47 5.44 4.51
C PHE A 1 23.92 5.50 5.97
N PRO A 2 24.32 6.66 6.50
CA PRO A 2 24.92 6.76 7.84
C PRO A 2 23.90 6.71 8.99
N ASN A 3 22.62 6.96 8.72
CA ASN A 3 21.56 6.99 9.74
C ASN A 3 20.91 5.61 9.91
N HIS A 4 20.21 5.15 8.86
CA HIS A 4 19.59 3.83 8.78
C HIS A 4 19.48 3.43 7.31
N HIS A 5 19.18 2.16 7.03
CA HIS A 5 18.91 1.73 5.66
C HIS A 5 17.61 2.38 5.16
N PRO A 6 17.51 2.86 3.91
CA PRO A 6 16.27 3.42 3.39
C PRO A 6 15.30 2.30 3.03
N ASP A 7 14.79 1.62 4.04
CA ASP A 7 13.80 0.56 3.87
C ASP A 7 12.63 0.76 4.83
N PRO A 8 11.53 1.39 4.38
CA PRO A 8 10.38 1.68 5.23
C PRO A 8 9.60 0.42 5.63
N THR A 9 9.92 -0.77 5.09
CA THR A 9 9.28 -2.04 5.51
C THR A 9 9.75 -2.49 6.89
N VAL A 10 10.86 -1.95 7.38
CA VAL A 10 11.49 -2.31 8.66
C VAL A 10 11.10 -1.25 9.69
N PRO A 11 10.30 -1.59 10.73
CA PRO A 11 9.80 -0.64 11.72
C PRO A 11 10.89 0.20 12.39
N GLU A 12 12.07 -0.38 12.62
CA GLU A 12 13.22 0.26 13.25
C GLU A 12 13.71 1.46 12.41
N ASN A 13 13.58 1.40 11.08
CA ASN A 13 13.94 2.51 10.18
C ASN A 13 12.93 3.66 10.25
N LEU A 14 11.77 3.47 10.87
CA LEU A 14 10.72 4.49 11.00
C LEU A 14 10.72 5.17 12.37
N GLU A 15 11.53 4.72 13.34
CA GLU A 15 11.54 5.27 14.71
C GLU A 15 11.82 6.78 14.73
N GLN A 16 12.78 7.24 13.91
CA GLN A 16 13.10 8.66 13.80
C GLN A 16 11.92 9.47 13.25
N LEU A 17 11.23 8.94 12.23
CA LEU A 17 10.05 9.57 11.66
C LEU A 17 8.90 9.61 12.67
N ILE A 18 8.65 8.51 13.38
CA ILE A 18 7.64 8.41 14.44
C ILE A 18 7.90 9.44 15.54
N GLY A 19 9.16 9.58 15.97
CA GLY A 19 9.57 10.59 16.94
C GLY A 19 9.29 12.01 16.45
N MET A 20 9.66 12.32 15.20
CA MET A 20 9.44 13.63 14.60
C MET A 20 7.95 13.98 14.47
N VAL A 21 7.12 13.03 14.02
CA VAL A 21 5.66 13.23 13.91
C VAL A 21 5.07 13.58 15.27
N LYS A 22 5.42 12.83 16.32
CA LYS A 22 4.95 13.08 17.69
C LYS A 22 5.45 14.41 18.26
N GLN A 23 6.71 14.75 18.00
CA GLN A 23 7.34 15.97 18.53
C GLN A 23 6.76 17.23 17.89
N THR A 24 6.49 17.19 16.58
CA THR A 24 6.00 18.34 15.82
C THR A 24 4.47 18.46 15.84
N GLY A 25 3.77 17.40 16.24
CA GLY A 25 2.32 17.32 16.10
C GLY A 25 1.87 17.21 14.64
N ALA A 26 2.72 16.67 13.76
CA ALA A 26 2.39 16.48 12.35
C ALA A 26 1.23 15.49 12.17
N GLU A 27 0.38 15.76 11.19
CA GLU A 27 -0.77 14.89 10.88
C GLU A 27 -0.34 13.61 10.16
N ILE A 28 0.79 13.63 9.45
CA ILE A 28 1.31 12.50 8.68
C ILE A 28 2.83 12.57 8.56
N GLY A 29 3.47 11.40 8.60
CA GLY A 29 4.87 11.19 8.24
C GLY A 29 4.98 10.29 7.02
N LEU A 30 5.87 10.64 6.10
CA LEU A 30 6.14 9.87 4.88
C LEU A 30 7.61 9.44 4.85
N ALA A 31 7.86 8.17 4.54
CA ALA A 31 9.19 7.61 4.34
C ALA A 31 9.28 6.95 2.97
N TYR A 32 10.44 7.08 2.32
CA TYR A 32 10.70 6.46 1.03
C TYR A 32 11.83 5.45 1.16
N ASP A 33 11.88 4.49 0.25
CA ASP A 33 13.06 3.66 0.07
C ASP A 33 14.10 4.31 -0.85
N GLY A 34 15.20 3.60 -1.11
CA GLY A 34 16.38 4.16 -1.79
C GLY A 34 16.14 4.69 -3.20
N ASP A 35 15.17 4.15 -3.94
CA ASP A 35 14.77 4.59 -5.29
C ASP A 35 13.34 5.19 -5.33
N ALA A 36 12.73 5.37 -4.15
CA ALA A 36 11.40 5.96 -3.95
C ALA A 36 10.26 5.22 -4.68
N ASP A 37 10.39 3.92 -4.90
CA ASP A 37 9.31 3.07 -5.44
C ASP A 37 8.41 2.47 -4.34
N ARG A 38 8.80 2.62 -3.06
CA ARG A 38 8.02 2.25 -1.86
C ARG A 38 7.76 3.45 -0.96
N LEU A 39 6.58 3.46 -0.35
CA LEU A 39 6.12 4.52 0.55
C LEU A 39 5.72 3.96 1.92
N GLY A 40 6.43 4.37 2.97
CA GLY A 40 6.07 4.26 4.39
C GLY A 40 5.20 5.41 4.85
N VAL A 41 4.15 5.10 5.60
CA VAL A 41 3.22 6.09 6.16
C VAL A 41 3.12 5.90 7.67
N VAL A 42 3.26 7.01 8.39
CA VAL A 42 3.10 7.09 9.84
C VAL A 42 1.99 8.09 10.13
N GLY A 43 0.98 7.66 10.89
CA GLY A 43 -0.10 8.53 11.35
C GLY A 43 0.30 9.40 12.55
N PRO A 44 -0.57 10.33 12.99
CA PRO A 44 -0.25 11.34 14.00
C PRO A 44 0.07 10.74 15.39
N SER A 45 -0.49 9.56 15.70
CA SER A 45 -0.18 8.82 16.92
C SER A 45 1.17 8.08 16.88
N GLY A 46 1.88 8.14 15.75
CA GLY A 46 3.05 7.32 15.46
C GLY A 46 2.72 5.90 14.99
N ARG A 47 1.45 5.60 14.69
CA ARG A 47 1.04 4.31 14.14
C ARG A 47 1.52 4.18 12.70
N ILE A 48 2.23 3.09 12.40
CA ILE A 48 2.56 2.71 11.01
C ILE A 48 1.27 2.29 10.31
N VAL A 49 1.01 2.87 9.14
CA VAL A 49 -0.06 2.47 8.23
C VAL A 49 0.54 1.50 7.22
N TRP A 50 0.10 0.25 7.28
CA TRP A 50 0.67 -0.81 6.46
C TRP A 50 0.18 -0.75 5.02
N GLY A 51 0.90 -1.40 4.12
CA GLY A 51 0.64 -1.29 2.69
C GLY A 51 -0.73 -1.81 2.28
N ASP A 52 -1.25 -2.82 2.96
CA ASP A 52 -2.61 -3.33 2.75
C ASP A 52 -3.69 -2.34 3.19
N GLU A 53 -3.49 -1.64 4.30
CA GLU A 53 -4.36 -0.53 4.74
C GLU A 53 -4.33 0.64 3.74
N LEU A 54 -3.16 0.99 3.20
CA LEU A 54 -3.03 2.01 2.15
C LEU A 54 -3.73 1.57 0.87
N MET A 55 -3.60 0.30 0.48
CA MET A 55 -4.27 -0.26 -0.68
C MET A 55 -5.79 -0.25 -0.51
N ILE A 56 -6.31 -0.46 0.69
CA ILE A 56 -7.73 -0.26 1.00
C ILE A 56 -8.11 1.19 0.69
N LEU A 57 -7.39 2.17 1.23
CA LEU A 57 -7.69 3.59 0.99
C LEU A 57 -7.72 3.92 -0.51
N PHE A 58 -6.72 3.46 -1.28
CA PHE A 58 -6.67 3.69 -2.72
C PHE A 58 -7.78 2.97 -3.48
N ALA A 59 -8.09 1.71 -3.13
CA ALA A 59 -9.18 0.97 -3.74
C ALA A 59 -10.53 1.67 -3.54
N ARG A 60 -10.77 2.26 -2.36
CA ARG A 60 -11.99 3.02 -2.07
C ARG A 60 -12.16 4.22 -3.01
N ASP A 61 -11.10 5.02 -3.15
CA ASP A 61 -11.10 6.21 -4.02
C ASP A 61 -11.32 5.84 -5.48
N ILE A 62 -10.57 4.84 -5.94
CA ILE A 62 -10.64 4.37 -7.32
C ILE A 62 -12.01 3.79 -7.68
N LEU A 63 -12.61 3.00 -6.79
CA LEU A 63 -13.93 2.38 -7.03
C LEU A 63 -15.06 3.40 -7.00
N ALA A 64 -14.87 4.55 -6.33
CA ALA A 64 -15.84 5.65 -6.38
C ALA A 64 -15.97 6.24 -7.80
N GLY A 65 -14.85 6.34 -8.54
CA GLY A 65 -14.85 6.79 -9.94
C GLY A 65 -15.01 5.67 -10.98
N HIS A 66 -14.71 4.42 -10.61
CA HIS A 66 -14.68 3.27 -11.52
C HIS A 66 -15.40 2.05 -10.91
N PRO A 67 -16.74 2.07 -10.79
CA PRO A 67 -17.49 0.92 -10.31
C PRO A 67 -17.21 -0.34 -11.13
N GLY A 68 -17.06 -1.50 -10.48
CA GLY A 68 -16.75 -2.76 -11.17
C GLY A 68 -15.29 -2.92 -11.59
N ALA A 69 -14.39 -1.98 -11.26
CA ALA A 69 -12.96 -2.12 -11.56
C ALA A 69 -12.35 -3.35 -10.86
N VAL A 70 -11.34 -3.94 -11.51
CA VAL A 70 -10.59 -5.08 -10.99
C VAL A 70 -9.44 -4.58 -10.14
N VAL A 71 -9.31 -5.09 -8.91
CA VAL A 71 -8.18 -4.80 -8.03
C VAL A 71 -7.40 -6.10 -7.83
N VAL A 72 -6.16 -6.12 -8.33
CA VAL A 72 -5.26 -7.28 -8.22
C VAL A 72 -4.29 -7.03 -7.08
N SER A 73 -4.18 -7.97 -6.16
CA SER A 73 -3.23 -7.90 -5.05
C SER A 73 -2.64 -9.27 -4.73
N GLU A 74 -1.48 -9.30 -4.08
CA GLU A 74 -0.80 -10.54 -3.75
C GLU A 74 -1.37 -11.25 -2.51
N VAL A 75 -1.08 -12.55 -2.39
CA VAL A 75 -1.48 -13.43 -1.27
C VAL A 75 -1.02 -12.97 0.12
N LYS A 76 -0.06 -12.04 0.21
CA LYS A 76 0.44 -11.50 1.49
C LYS A 76 -0.42 -10.35 2.04
N CYS A 77 -1.29 -9.77 1.24
CA CYS A 77 -2.18 -8.71 1.70
C CYS A 77 -3.27 -9.28 2.60
N SER A 78 -3.73 -8.48 3.58
CA SER A 78 -4.85 -8.84 4.42
C SER A 78 -6.11 -9.14 3.62
N GLN A 79 -6.90 -10.11 4.10
CA GLN A 79 -8.23 -10.44 3.55
C GLN A 79 -9.14 -9.21 3.52
N ALA A 80 -8.96 -8.27 4.47
CA ALA A 80 -9.72 -7.03 4.54
C ALA A 80 -9.67 -6.20 3.24
N LEU A 81 -8.56 -6.24 2.49
CA LEU A 81 -8.46 -5.57 1.19
C LEU A 81 -9.43 -6.16 0.18
N PHE A 82 -9.47 -7.48 0.06
CA PHE A 82 -10.33 -8.15 -0.91
C PHE A 82 -11.81 -8.01 -0.55
N ASP A 83 -12.13 -8.08 0.75
CA ASP A 83 -13.48 -7.88 1.27
C ASP A 83 -13.98 -6.45 1.01
N GLU A 84 -13.14 -5.44 1.26
CA GLU A 84 -13.49 -4.04 1.00
C GLU A 84 -13.74 -3.78 -0.50
N VAL A 85 -12.89 -4.33 -1.37
CA VAL A 85 -13.06 -4.21 -2.83
C VAL A 85 -14.40 -4.80 -3.25
N ALA A 86 -14.75 -6.00 -2.75
CA ALA A 86 -16.03 -6.64 -3.05
C ALA A 86 -17.22 -5.82 -2.51
N ALA A 87 -17.12 -5.33 -1.27
CA ALA A 87 -18.15 -4.52 -0.63
C ALA A 87 -18.46 -3.21 -1.39
N ARG A 88 -17.48 -2.70 -2.14
CA ARG A 88 -17.62 -1.49 -2.98
C ARG A 88 -17.96 -1.76 -4.44
N GLY A 89 -18.39 -3.00 -4.75
CA GLY A 89 -18.77 -3.39 -6.10
C GLY A 89 -17.60 -3.51 -7.07
N GLY A 90 -16.36 -3.60 -6.56
CA GLY A 90 -15.18 -3.95 -7.32
C GLY A 90 -15.01 -5.46 -7.49
N ARG A 91 -14.01 -5.86 -8.27
CA ARG A 91 -13.66 -7.27 -8.51
C ARG A 91 -12.29 -7.58 -7.92
N PRO A 92 -12.22 -8.15 -6.70
CA PRO A 92 -10.93 -8.52 -6.10
C PRO A 92 -10.31 -9.73 -6.82
N VAL A 93 -9.00 -9.70 -7.05
CA VAL A 93 -8.22 -10.82 -7.60
C VAL A 93 -6.98 -11.03 -6.75
N MET A 94 -6.96 -12.13 -5.99
CA MET A 94 -5.78 -12.58 -5.28
C MET A 94 -4.81 -13.27 -6.25
N TRP A 95 -3.52 -12.93 -6.19
CA TRP A 95 -2.51 -13.47 -7.09
C TRP A 95 -1.17 -13.76 -6.42
N LYS A 96 -0.27 -14.43 -7.14
CA LYS A 96 1.08 -14.77 -6.65
C LYS A 96 1.88 -13.50 -6.36
N ALA A 97 2.68 -13.57 -5.29
CA ALA A 97 3.60 -12.52 -4.89
C ALA A 97 4.66 -12.25 -5.98
N GLY A 98 5.02 -10.98 -6.16
CA GLY A 98 6.08 -10.56 -7.08
C GLY A 98 5.63 -9.49 -8.08
N HIS A 99 6.41 -8.40 -8.17
CA HIS A 99 6.09 -7.23 -8.99
C HIS A 99 5.81 -7.56 -10.46
N ALA A 100 6.66 -8.35 -11.10
CA ALA A 100 6.50 -8.72 -12.51
C ALA A 100 5.23 -9.58 -12.73
N LEU A 101 4.94 -10.50 -11.80
CA LEU A 101 3.77 -11.38 -11.87
C LEU A 101 2.46 -10.61 -11.68
N LEU A 102 2.44 -9.66 -10.74
CA LEU A 102 1.31 -8.76 -10.53
C LEU A 102 1.07 -7.89 -11.77
N LYS A 103 2.12 -7.27 -12.32
CA LYS A 103 2.00 -6.43 -13.51
C LYS A 103 1.48 -7.21 -14.72
N ALA A 104 1.92 -8.45 -14.90
CA ALA A 104 1.38 -9.36 -15.92
C ALA A 104 -0.11 -9.66 -15.68
N LYS A 105 -0.50 -9.96 -14.44
CA LYS A 105 -1.90 -10.24 -14.10
C LYS A 105 -2.82 -9.02 -14.25
N MET A 106 -2.32 -7.83 -13.93
CA MET A 106 -3.07 -6.58 -14.14
C MET A 106 -3.35 -6.31 -15.61
N ARG A 107 -2.44 -6.68 -16.52
CA ARG A 107 -2.67 -6.60 -17.97
C ARG A 107 -3.68 -7.65 -18.43
N GLU A 108 -3.53 -8.90 -17.99
CA GLU A 108 -4.42 -10.02 -18.33
C GLU A 108 -5.87 -9.74 -17.90
N THR A 109 -6.07 -9.16 -16.71
CA THR A 109 -7.40 -8.89 -16.14
C THR A 109 -7.99 -7.54 -16.56
N GLY A 110 -7.25 -6.72 -17.32
CA GLY A 110 -7.65 -5.36 -17.67
C GLY A 110 -7.61 -4.36 -16.51
N ALA A 111 -7.12 -4.74 -15.32
CA ALA A 111 -6.97 -3.86 -14.17
C ALA A 111 -6.10 -2.64 -14.51
N LEU A 112 -4.99 -2.84 -15.23
CA LEU A 112 -4.07 -1.76 -15.62
C LEU A 112 -4.72 -0.67 -16.49
N GLN A 113 -5.79 -1.00 -17.20
CA GLN A 113 -6.46 -0.09 -18.14
C GLN A 113 -7.63 0.67 -17.49
N ARG A 114 -8.24 0.10 -16.45
CA ARG A 114 -9.44 0.65 -15.80
C ARG A 114 -9.16 1.30 -14.46
N SER A 115 -8.11 0.87 -13.76
CA SER A 115 -7.57 1.60 -12.62
C SER A 115 -6.20 1.09 -12.17
N PRO A 116 -5.15 1.92 -12.19
CA PRO A 116 -3.83 1.53 -11.73
C PRO A 116 -3.73 1.64 -10.20
N VAL A 117 -4.40 0.77 -9.43
CA VAL A 117 -4.02 0.58 -8.02
C VAL A 117 -2.82 -0.38 -8.01
N PHE A 118 -1.63 0.16 -7.88
CA PHE A 118 -0.43 -0.63 -7.58
C PHE A 118 0.46 0.16 -6.62
N CYS A 119 0.34 -0.13 -5.32
CA CYS A 119 1.37 0.23 -4.35
C CYS A 119 2.10 -1.05 -3.99
N ARG A 120 3.44 -1.07 -4.01
CA ARG A 120 4.23 -2.14 -3.39
C ARG A 120 3.87 -2.14 -1.91
N PRO A 121 3.13 -3.13 -1.40
CA PRO A 121 2.64 -3.03 -0.03
C PRO A 121 3.82 -3.20 0.93
N LEU A 122 3.85 -2.34 1.94
CA LEU A 122 4.62 -2.58 3.15
C LEU A 122 3.96 -3.71 3.92
N PHE A 123 4.55 -4.89 3.88
CA PHE A 123 4.01 -6.04 4.58
C PHE A 123 4.47 -6.07 6.03
N ARG A 124 3.54 -6.39 6.91
CA ARG A 124 3.80 -6.95 8.23
C ARG A 124 3.92 -8.47 8.05
N LEU A 125 5.13 -9.02 8.18
CA LEU A 125 5.33 -10.48 8.25
C LEU A 125 4.97 -10.99 9.65
#